data_AF-A0A183H9Y1-F1
#
_entry.id   AF-A0A183H9Y1-F1
#
_cell.length_a   1.000
_cell.length_b   1.000
_cell.length_c   1.000
_cell.angle_alpha   90.00
_cell.angle_beta   90.00
_cell.angle_gamma   90.00
#
_symmetry.space_group_name_H-M   'P 1'
#
loop_
_entity.id
_entity.type
_entity.pdbx_description
1 polymer ?
#
loop_
_entity_poly.entity_id
_entity_poly.type
_entity_poly.pdbx_seq_one_letter_code
_entity_poly.pdbx_strand_id
1 'polypeptide(L)'
;MDSELDEIEIIFAQKLASGEPITRRRAFRTLCDWIQSESAKQEFDDKAMLHLTKGLHYVMWMQDKMLWQEHLADNIASLLNLFEREDESVLFVKCMLMTISNEWPRIDRWRMDKFLMLIRRLVRALFLRLRSKNWKKGITDMYMKAFKDCVISNDKSFSEALKFHFASIYLDEMDGAG
;
A
#
# COMPACT_ATOMS: atom_id res chain seq x y z
N MET A 1 24.90 0.93 -4.43
CA MET A 1 23.77 0.82 -3.48
C MET A 1 22.46 0.91 -4.25
N ASP A 2 22.19 1.99 -5.00
CA ASP A 2 20.98 2.10 -5.85
C ASP A 2 20.78 0.94 -6.84
N SER A 3 21.86 0.42 -7.45
CA SER A 3 21.77 -0.69 -8.41
C SER A 3 21.39 -2.04 -7.79
N GLU A 4 21.71 -2.26 -6.52
CA GLU A 4 21.47 -3.54 -5.83
C GLU A 4 20.04 -3.62 -5.30
N LEU A 5 19.50 -2.49 -4.83
CA LEU A 5 18.08 -2.35 -4.49
C LEU A 5 17.20 -2.58 -5.72
N ASP A 6 17.54 -1.96 -6.86
CA ASP A 6 16.81 -2.15 -8.12
C ASP A 6 16.74 -3.65 -8.52
N GLU A 7 17.83 -4.41 -8.38
CA GLU A 7 17.83 -5.85 -8.68
C GLU A 7 16.94 -6.67 -7.73
N ILE A 8 17.02 -6.39 -6.43
CA ILE A 8 16.20 -7.07 -5.42
C ILE A 8 14.71 -6.79 -5.65
N GLU A 9 14.36 -5.54 -5.95
CA GLU A 9 13.00 -5.10 -6.26
C GLU A 9 12.45 -5.80 -7.51
N ILE A 10 13.26 -5.94 -8.56
CA ILE A 10 12.88 -6.69 -9.78
C ILE A 10 12.60 -8.16 -9.44
N ILE A 11 13.45 -8.80 -8.66
CA ILE A 11 13.26 -10.21 -8.26
C ILE A 11 11.97 -10.36 -7.44
N PHE A 12 11.70 -9.44 -6.51
CA PHE A 12 10.44 -9.45 -5.77
C PHE A 12 9.26 -9.26 -6.71
N ALA A 13 9.27 -8.25 -7.58
CA ALA A 13 8.19 -8.00 -8.53
C ALA A 13 7.85 -9.23 -9.38
N GLN A 14 8.88 -9.92 -9.90
CA GLN A 14 8.70 -11.16 -10.67
C GLN A 14 8.06 -12.28 -9.84
N LYS A 15 8.57 -12.54 -8.63
CA LYS A 15 8.05 -13.62 -7.78
C LYS A 15 6.65 -13.32 -7.23
N LEU A 16 6.37 -12.05 -6.94
CA LEU A 16 5.09 -11.54 -6.49
C LEU A 16 4.02 -11.61 -7.59
N ALA A 17 4.42 -11.45 -8.85
CA ALA A 17 3.55 -11.62 -10.03
C ALA A 17 3.47 -13.07 -10.55
N SER A 18 4.13 -14.04 -9.90
CA SER A 18 4.12 -15.44 -10.34
C SER A 18 2.71 -16.02 -10.40
N GLY A 19 2.41 -16.85 -11.41
CA GLY A 19 1.16 -17.60 -11.50
C GLY A 19 0.96 -18.60 -10.35
N GLU A 20 2.05 -19.06 -9.74
CA GLU A 20 2.00 -20.09 -8.70
C GLU A 20 1.71 -19.49 -7.30
N PRO A 21 0.61 -19.89 -6.63
CA PRO A 21 0.24 -19.33 -5.33
C PRO A 21 1.26 -19.59 -4.21
N ILE A 22 2.02 -20.68 -4.28
CA ILE A 22 3.06 -21.01 -3.28
C ILE A 22 4.22 -20.03 -3.43
N THR A 23 4.68 -19.79 -4.66
CA THR A 23 5.75 -18.84 -4.97
C THR A 23 5.39 -17.43 -4.52
N ARG A 24 4.17 -16.94 -4.82
CA ARG A 24 3.72 -15.61 -4.36
C ARG A 24 3.71 -15.49 -2.83
N ARG A 25 3.18 -16.50 -2.12
CA ARG A 25 3.12 -16.50 -0.65
C ARG A 25 4.50 -16.51 -0.01
N ARG A 26 5.45 -17.29 -0.56
CA ARG A 26 6.84 -17.30 -0.09
C ARG A 26 7.50 -15.94 -0.33
N ALA A 27 7.33 -15.38 -1.53
CA ALA A 27 7.87 -14.08 -1.89
C ALA A 27 7.35 -12.98 -0.97
N PHE A 28 6.06 -12.99 -0.63
CA PHE A 28 5.47 -12.02 0.28
C PHE A 28 6.05 -12.12 1.70
N ARG A 29 6.29 -13.33 2.22
CA ARG A 29 6.94 -13.48 3.54
C ARG A 29 8.37 -12.94 3.53
N THR A 30 9.15 -13.32 2.52
CA THR A 30 10.52 -12.81 2.34
C THR A 30 10.54 -11.29 2.17
N LEU A 31 9.50 -10.72 1.54
CA LEU A 31 9.35 -9.28 1.40
C LEU A 31 9.16 -8.60 2.76
N CYS A 32 8.33 -9.16 3.66
CA CYS A 32 8.15 -8.62 5.00
C CYS A 32 9.48 -8.57 5.77
N ASP A 33 10.22 -9.68 5.76
CA ASP A 33 11.52 -9.78 6.44
C ASP A 33 12.53 -8.77 5.84
N TRP A 34 12.51 -8.63 4.52
CA TRP A 34 13.37 -7.68 3.82
C TRP A 34 13.03 -6.23 4.18
N ILE A 35 11.76 -5.80 4.10
CA ILE A 35 11.31 -4.44 4.46
C ILE A 35 11.80 -4.07 5.86
N GLN A 36 11.58 -4.97 6.83
CA GLN A 36 11.98 -4.73 8.22
C GLN A 36 13.50 -4.59 8.36
N SER A 37 14.26 -5.45 7.67
CA SER A 37 15.72 -5.39 7.71
C SER A 37 16.29 -4.16 7.00
N GLU A 38 15.65 -3.72 5.91
CA GLU A 38 16.18 -2.69 5.03
C GLU A 38 15.85 -1.30 5.56
N SER A 39 14.63 -1.10 6.06
CA SER A 39 14.22 0.15 6.71
C SER A 39 15.10 0.48 7.91
N ALA A 40 15.60 -0.53 8.64
CA ALA A 40 16.56 -0.32 9.72
C ALA A 40 17.97 0.07 9.25
N LYS A 41 18.37 -0.30 8.03
CA LYS A 41 19.71 -0.04 7.48
C LYS A 41 19.80 1.28 6.72
N GLN A 42 18.80 1.57 5.89
CA GLN A 42 18.76 2.73 5.02
C GLN A 42 17.34 3.24 4.80
N GLU A 43 17.22 4.43 4.21
CA GLU A 43 15.93 5.06 3.90
C GLU A 43 15.42 4.61 2.54
N PHE A 44 14.13 4.26 2.46
CA PHE A 44 13.44 4.04 1.20
C PHE A 44 13.20 5.37 0.48
N ASP A 45 13.65 5.47 -0.77
CA ASP A 45 13.32 6.60 -1.64
C ASP A 45 11.96 6.40 -2.35
N ASP A 46 11.49 7.45 -3.03
CA ASP A 46 10.22 7.42 -3.77
C ASP A 46 10.21 6.33 -4.85
N LYS A 47 11.35 6.09 -5.52
CA LYS A 47 11.47 5.14 -6.63
C LYS A 47 11.33 3.70 -6.14
N ALA A 48 12.09 3.34 -5.10
CA ALA A 48 12.03 2.05 -4.43
C ALA A 48 10.62 1.75 -3.90
N MET A 49 10.00 2.73 -3.23
CA MET A 49 8.65 2.56 -2.71
C MET A 49 7.59 2.40 -3.81
N LEU A 50 7.75 3.08 -4.95
CA LEU A 50 6.90 2.90 -6.12
C LEU A 50 7.04 1.50 -6.74
N HIS A 51 8.27 0.98 -6.89
CA HIS A 51 8.48 -0.38 -7.36
C HIS A 51 7.88 -1.42 -6.41
N LEU A 52 8.09 -1.25 -5.11
CA LEU A 52 7.52 -2.10 -4.06
C LEU A 52 5.99 -2.16 -4.17
N THR A 53 5.34 -1.00 -4.17
CA THR A 53 3.87 -0.90 -4.23
C THR A 53 3.31 -1.42 -5.55
N LYS A 54 4.05 -1.27 -6.67
CA LYS A 54 3.70 -1.89 -7.95
C LYS A 54 3.77 -3.42 -7.91
N GLY A 55 4.79 -3.98 -7.24
CA GLY A 55 4.86 -5.41 -6.96
C GLY A 55 3.62 -5.89 -6.19
N LEU A 56 3.28 -5.20 -5.10
CA LEU A 56 2.11 -5.51 -4.26
C LEU A 56 0.78 -5.42 -5.03
N HIS A 57 0.63 -4.42 -5.91
CA HIS A 57 -0.52 -4.33 -6.82
C HIS A 57 -0.67 -5.62 -7.65
N TYR A 58 0.42 -6.14 -8.24
CA TYR A 58 0.35 -7.38 -9.02
C TYR A 58 0.13 -8.64 -8.16
N VAL A 59 0.59 -8.67 -6.89
CA VAL A 59 0.21 -9.77 -5.97
C VAL A 59 -1.31 -9.81 -5.79
N MET A 60 -1.92 -8.64 -5.54
CA MET A 60 -3.38 -8.52 -5.41
C MET A 60 -4.07 -8.86 -6.73
N TRP A 61 -3.53 -8.39 -7.85
CA TRP A 61 -4.03 -8.70 -9.19
C TRP A 61 -4.15 -10.21 -9.44
N MET A 62 -3.13 -10.99 -9.04
CA MET A 62 -3.05 -12.43 -9.22
C MET A 62 -3.83 -13.25 -8.18
N GLN A 63 -4.51 -12.61 -7.22
CA GLN A 63 -5.34 -13.30 -6.24
C GLN A 63 -6.82 -13.30 -6.67
N ASP A 64 -7.31 -14.47 -7.07
CA ASP A 64 -8.70 -14.63 -7.56
C ASP A 64 -9.66 -15.18 -6.50
N LYS A 65 -9.13 -15.82 -5.44
CA LYS A 65 -9.98 -16.43 -4.41
C LYS A 65 -10.36 -15.39 -3.35
N MET A 66 -11.66 -15.12 -3.21
CA MET A 66 -12.24 -14.07 -2.34
C MET A 66 -11.64 -14.03 -0.92
N LEU A 67 -11.71 -15.13 -0.16
CA LEU A 67 -11.15 -15.18 1.20
C LEU A 67 -9.65 -14.81 1.24
N TRP A 68 -8.91 -15.22 0.22
CA TRP A 68 -7.48 -14.91 0.13
C TRP A 68 -7.21 -13.48 -0.33
N GLN A 69 -8.14 -12.82 -1.03
CA GLN A 69 -8.06 -11.39 -1.32
C GLN A 69 -8.19 -10.57 -0.04
N GLU A 70 -9.13 -10.93 0.84
CA GLU A 70 -9.31 -10.28 2.14
C GLU A 70 -8.04 -10.39 3.00
N HIS A 71 -7.56 -11.61 3.21
CA HIS A 71 -6.32 -11.83 3.96
C HIS A 71 -5.12 -11.13 3.34
N LEU A 72 -5.02 -11.12 2.01
CA LEU A 72 -3.93 -10.43 1.33
C LEU A 72 -4.04 -8.91 1.49
N ALA A 73 -5.25 -8.33 1.46
CA ALA A 73 -5.45 -6.91 1.67
C ALA A 73 -5.02 -6.49 3.08
N ASP A 74 -5.40 -7.27 4.09
CA ASP A 74 -4.99 -7.04 5.48
C ASP A 74 -3.46 -7.15 5.63
N ASN A 75 -2.85 -8.16 5.01
CA ASN A 75 -1.39 -8.33 5.03
C ASN A 75 -0.67 -7.17 4.35
N ILE A 76 -1.10 -6.76 3.16
CA ILE A 76 -0.51 -5.62 2.43
C ILE A 76 -0.66 -4.35 3.26
N ALA A 77 -1.85 -4.08 3.79
CA ALA A 77 -2.09 -2.90 4.61
C ALA A 77 -1.18 -2.91 5.84
N SER A 78 -1.01 -4.05 6.50
CA SER A 78 -0.17 -4.18 7.70
C SER A 78 1.32 -3.87 7.49
N LEU A 79 1.81 -3.86 6.24
CA LEU A 79 3.21 -3.54 5.92
C LEU A 79 3.62 -2.14 6.38
N LEU A 80 2.67 -1.19 6.52
CA LEU A 80 2.97 0.13 7.09
C LEU A 80 3.58 0.04 8.50
N ASN A 81 3.38 -1.08 9.20
CA ASN A 81 3.90 -1.29 10.54
C ASN A 81 5.31 -1.87 10.59
N LEU A 82 5.89 -2.25 9.44
CA LEU A 82 7.22 -2.84 9.37
C LEU A 82 8.34 -1.82 9.19
N PHE A 83 8.00 -0.59 8.77
CA PHE A 83 9.00 0.47 8.59
C PHE A 83 9.40 1.07 9.94
N GLU A 84 10.71 1.26 10.10
CA GLU A 84 11.35 1.87 11.28
C GLU A 84 11.00 3.35 11.39
N ARG A 85 11.05 4.08 10.26
CA ARG A 85 10.74 5.51 10.22
C ARG A 85 9.28 5.75 9.85
N GLU A 86 8.69 6.76 10.47
CA GLU A 86 7.29 7.14 10.18
C GLU A 86 7.15 7.73 8.78
N ASP A 87 8.15 8.47 8.30
CA ASP A 87 8.16 9.05 6.95
C ASP A 87 8.06 7.95 5.87
N GLU A 88 8.72 6.81 6.08
CA GLU A 88 8.64 5.64 5.18
C GLU A 88 7.26 4.97 5.23
N SER A 89 6.64 4.93 6.41
CA SER A 89 5.26 4.44 6.59
C SER A 89 4.26 5.32 5.83
N VAL A 90 4.44 6.64 5.89
CA VAL A 90 3.64 7.63 5.16
C VAL A 90 3.88 7.51 3.65
N LEU A 91 5.14 7.38 3.24
CA LEU A 91 5.55 7.20 1.85
C LEU A 91 4.93 5.93 1.26
N PHE A 92 4.95 4.82 2.00
CA PHE A 92 4.30 3.57 1.59
C PHE A 92 2.82 3.77 1.29
N VAL A 93 2.07 4.43 2.18
CA VAL A 93 0.64 4.72 1.96
C VAL A 93 0.45 5.59 0.73
N LYS A 94 1.23 6.66 0.59
CA LYS A 94 1.18 7.58 -0.56
C LYS A 94 1.43 6.82 -1.87
N CYS A 95 2.55 6.10 -1.97
CA CYS A 95 2.91 5.33 -3.15
C CYS A 95 1.88 4.24 -3.47
N MET A 96 1.30 3.59 -2.47
CA MET A 96 0.26 2.58 -2.71
C MET A 96 -1.00 3.19 -3.32
N LEU A 97 -1.46 4.34 -2.82
CA LEU A 97 -2.59 5.08 -3.39
C LEU A 97 -2.29 5.54 -4.82
N MET A 98 -1.10 6.09 -5.07
CA MET A 98 -0.66 6.50 -6.41
C MET A 98 -0.58 5.33 -7.38
N THR A 99 -0.01 4.20 -6.96
CA THR A 99 0.10 2.99 -7.79
C THR A 99 -1.27 2.47 -8.18
N ILE A 100 -2.22 2.37 -7.23
CA ILE A 100 -3.58 1.94 -7.56
C ILE A 100 -4.26 2.94 -8.50
N SER A 101 -4.07 4.25 -8.30
CA SER A 101 -4.60 5.28 -9.21
C SER A 101 -4.05 5.16 -10.63
N ASN A 102 -2.74 4.98 -10.77
CA ASN A 102 -2.07 4.88 -12.08
C ASN A 102 -2.49 3.61 -12.84
N GLU A 103 -2.70 2.50 -12.15
CA GLU A 103 -3.14 1.25 -12.76
C GLU A 103 -4.68 1.16 -12.88
N TRP A 104 -5.43 2.09 -12.26
CA TRP A 104 -6.90 2.08 -12.23
C TRP A 104 -7.56 1.94 -13.61
N PRO A 105 -7.12 2.66 -14.66
CA PRO A 105 -7.72 2.52 -16.00
C PRO A 105 -7.56 1.13 -16.62
N ARG A 106 -6.62 0.31 -16.12
CA ARG A 106 -6.36 -1.05 -16.61
C ARG A 106 -7.13 -2.11 -15.82
N ILE A 107 -7.68 -1.77 -14.66
CA ILE A 107 -8.43 -2.70 -13.82
C ILE A 107 -9.82 -2.90 -14.45
N ASP A 108 -10.11 -4.13 -14.86
CA ASP A 108 -11.43 -4.49 -15.36
C ASP A 108 -12.45 -4.63 -14.21
N ARG A 109 -13.74 -4.58 -14.57
CA ARG A 109 -14.86 -4.62 -13.62
C ARG A 109 -14.80 -5.78 -12.62
N TRP A 110 -14.30 -6.95 -13.02
CA TRP A 110 -14.27 -8.14 -12.15
C TRP A 110 -13.18 -8.06 -11.07
N ARG A 111 -12.22 -7.14 -11.22
CA ARG A 111 -11.12 -6.94 -10.28
C ARG A 111 -11.28 -5.70 -9.41
N MET A 112 -12.23 -4.82 -9.72
CA MET A 112 -12.38 -3.55 -8.99
C MET A 112 -12.59 -3.74 -7.48
N ASP A 113 -13.47 -4.66 -7.08
CA ASP A 113 -13.87 -4.83 -5.68
C ASP A 113 -12.70 -5.12 -4.74
N LYS A 114 -11.74 -5.96 -5.14
CA LYS A 114 -10.58 -6.27 -4.30
C LYS A 114 -9.62 -5.10 -4.15
N PHE A 115 -9.51 -4.22 -5.15
CA PHE A 115 -8.68 -3.02 -5.07
C PHE A 115 -9.37 -1.91 -4.26
N LEU A 116 -10.69 -1.77 -4.37
CA LEU A 116 -11.48 -0.90 -3.48
C LEU A 116 -11.37 -1.36 -2.02
N MET A 117 -11.47 -2.67 -1.79
CA MET A 117 -11.25 -3.27 -0.47
C MET A 117 -9.82 -3.02 0.04
N LEU A 118 -8.81 -3.14 -0.81
CA LEU A 118 -7.43 -2.87 -0.45
C LEU A 118 -7.23 -1.43 0.04
N ILE A 119 -7.81 -0.45 -0.66
CA ILE A 119 -7.80 0.95 -0.21
C ILE A 119 -8.47 1.07 1.16
N ARG A 120 -9.62 0.42 1.35
CA ARG A 120 -10.31 0.42 2.65
C ARG A 120 -9.44 -0.16 3.78
N ARG A 121 -8.77 -1.29 3.55
CA ARG A 121 -7.84 -1.89 4.53
C ARG A 121 -6.63 -1.01 4.81
N LEU A 122 -6.10 -0.34 3.78
CA LEU A 122 -4.99 0.60 3.93
C LEU A 122 -5.37 1.79 4.82
N VAL A 123 -6.54 2.40 4.56
CA VAL A 123 -7.06 3.52 5.36
C VAL A 123 -7.31 3.09 6.81
N ARG A 124 -7.92 1.92 7.03
CA ARG A 124 -8.09 1.33 8.37
C ARG A 124 -6.77 1.18 9.11
N ALA A 125 -5.79 0.54 8.47
CA ALA A 125 -4.50 0.27 9.10
C ALA A 125 -3.76 1.57 9.45
N LEU A 126 -3.86 2.59 8.60
CA LEU A 126 -3.37 3.94 8.88
C LEU A 126 -4.04 4.57 10.10
N PHE A 127 -5.38 4.51 10.22
CA PHE A 127 -6.06 5.09 11.38
C PHE A 127 -5.74 4.34 12.68
N LEU A 128 -5.65 3.01 12.64
CA LEU A 128 -5.17 2.22 13.78
C LEU A 128 -3.74 2.60 14.18
N ARG A 129 -2.87 2.90 13.21
CA ARG A 129 -1.53 3.42 13.48
C ARG A 129 -1.56 4.82 14.10
N LEU A 130 -2.38 5.74 13.58
CA LEU A 130 -2.54 7.06 14.19
C LEU A 130 -3.04 6.98 15.64
N ARG A 131 -4.00 6.08 15.90
CA ARG A 131 -4.47 5.78 17.25
C ARG A 131 -3.35 5.27 18.14
N SER A 132 -2.53 4.32 17.68
CA SER A 132 -1.38 3.81 18.48
C SER A 132 -0.33 4.89 18.76
N LYS A 133 -0.26 5.92 17.92
CA LYS A 133 0.56 7.12 18.12
C LYS A 133 -0.16 8.25 18.87
N ASN A 134 -1.34 8.00 19.45
CA ASN A 134 -2.17 8.99 20.16
C ASN A 134 -2.49 10.24 19.31
N TRP A 135 -2.69 10.06 18.00
CA TRP A 135 -3.03 11.16 17.09
C TRP A 135 -2.06 12.35 17.20
N LYS A 136 -0.77 12.07 17.42
CA LYS A 136 0.28 13.09 17.48
C LYS A 136 0.21 13.96 16.23
N LYS A 137 -0.07 15.25 16.43
CA LYS A 137 -0.29 16.23 15.35
C LYS A 137 0.73 16.15 14.23
N GLY A 138 2.03 16.10 14.54
CA GLY A 138 3.09 16.01 13.53
C GLY A 138 2.96 14.78 12.62
N ILE A 139 2.65 13.62 13.20
CA ILE A 139 2.46 12.38 12.44
C ILE A 139 1.14 12.45 11.65
N THR A 140 0.06 12.90 12.28
CA THR A 140 -1.23 13.08 11.61
C THR A 140 -1.10 14.02 10.41
N ASP A 141 -0.39 15.14 10.55
CA ASP A 141 -0.17 16.11 9.47
C ASP A 141 0.59 15.50 8.29
N MET A 142 1.54 14.58 8.52
CA MET A 142 2.25 13.84 7.46
C MET A 142 1.27 12.99 6.63
N TYR A 143 0.41 12.21 7.28
CA TYR A 143 -0.61 11.41 6.57
C TYR A 143 -1.66 12.28 5.88
N MET A 144 -2.10 13.37 6.51
CA MET A 144 -3.02 14.32 5.88
C MET A 144 -2.41 14.97 4.65
N LYS A 145 -1.10 15.26 4.67
CA LYS A 145 -0.37 15.73 3.49
C LYS A 145 -0.37 14.68 2.38
N ALA A 146 -0.09 13.41 2.71
CA ALA A 146 -0.18 12.32 1.73
C ALA A 146 -1.58 12.21 1.10
N PHE A 147 -2.66 12.39 1.88
CA PHE A 147 -4.02 12.42 1.33
C PHE A 147 -4.27 13.63 0.42
N LYS A 148 -3.79 14.82 0.79
CA LYS A 148 -3.89 16.04 -0.03
C LYS A 148 -3.13 15.92 -1.35
N ASP A 149 -2.02 15.20 -1.36
CA ASP A 149 -1.25 14.91 -2.57
C ASP A 149 -1.91 13.83 -3.45
N CYS A 150 -2.89 13.08 -2.93
CA CYS A 150 -3.52 11.95 -3.62
C CYS A 150 -5.05 12.09 -3.67
N VAL A 151 -5.74 11.41 -2.76
CA VAL A 151 -7.20 11.20 -2.76
C VAL A 151 -8.03 12.46 -2.47
N ILE A 152 -7.45 13.50 -1.87
CA ILE A 152 -8.08 14.81 -1.61
C ILE A 152 -7.61 15.88 -2.61
N SER A 153 -6.66 15.55 -3.50
CA SER A 153 -6.10 16.51 -4.46
C SER A 153 -7.14 16.97 -5.50
N ASN A 154 -6.96 18.17 -6.05
CA ASN A 154 -7.65 18.61 -7.27
C ASN A 154 -6.94 18.14 -8.56
N ASP A 155 -5.92 17.27 -8.44
CA ASP A 155 -5.18 16.78 -9.59
C ASP A 155 -6.03 15.80 -10.39
N LYS A 156 -6.22 16.08 -11.68
CA LYS A 156 -6.99 15.24 -12.60
C LYS A 156 -6.23 13.98 -13.04
N SER A 157 -4.92 13.92 -12.78
CA SER A 157 -4.11 12.71 -13.01
C SER A 157 -4.49 11.58 -12.05
N PHE A 158 -4.98 11.93 -10.85
CA PHE A 158 -5.43 10.97 -9.86
C PHE A 158 -6.88 10.54 -10.13
N SER A 159 -7.15 9.23 -10.10
CA SER A 159 -8.44 8.63 -10.45
C SER A 159 -9.59 9.19 -9.58
N GLU A 160 -10.56 9.85 -10.22
CA GLU A 160 -11.74 10.40 -9.54
C GLU A 160 -12.55 9.32 -8.83
N ALA A 161 -12.67 8.12 -9.41
CA ALA A 161 -13.35 6.99 -8.80
C ALA A 161 -12.75 6.63 -7.43
N LEU A 162 -11.41 6.71 -7.30
CA LEU A 162 -10.73 6.45 -6.04
C LEU A 162 -10.92 7.58 -5.03
N LYS A 163 -11.04 8.84 -5.48
CA LYS A 163 -11.37 9.97 -4.60
C LYS A 163 -12.77 9.80 -4.01
N PHE A 164 -13.76 9.44 -4.83
CA PHE A 164 -15.12 9.17 -4.36
C PHE A 164 -15.17 7.96 -3.42
N HIS A 165 -14.47 6.88 -3.75
CA HIS A 165 -14.37 5.72 -2.86
C HIS A 165 -13.75 6.09 -1.52
N PHE A 166 -12.64 6.82 -1.52
CA PHE A 166 -11.99 7.29 -0.30
C PHE A 166 -12.94 8.15 0.55
N ALA A 167 -13.63 9.12 -0.07
CA ALA A 167 -14.61 9.94 0.63
C ALA A 167 -15.74 9.10 1.25
N SER A 168 -16.19 8.05 0.55
CA SER A 168 -17.27 7.17 1.03
C SER A 168 -16.90 6.30 2.23
N ILE A 169 -15.61 6.03 2.45
CA ILE A 169 -15.14 5.13 3.52
C ILE A 169 -14.40 5.88 4.64
N TYR A 170 -14.04 7.15 4.45
CA TYR A 170 -13.14 7.87 5.36
C TYR A 170 -13.67 7.90 6.80
N LEU A 171 -14.94 8.30 6.97
CA LEU A 171 -15.54 8.43 8.30
C LEU A 171 -15.76 7.07 8.96
N ASP A 172 -16.21 6.07 8.19
CA ASP A 172 -16.42 4.69 8.69
C ASP A 172 -15.12 4.10 9.24
N GLU A 173 -14.01 4.25 8.50
CA GLU A 173 -12.72 3.70 8.93
C GLU A 173 -12.08 4.51 10.06
N MET A 174 -12.36 5.82 10.13
CA MET A 174 -11.93 6.67 11.25
C MET A 174 -12.66 6.29 12.54
N ASP A 175 -13.99 6.15 12.50
CA ASP A 175 -14.81 5.70 13.63
C ASP A 175 -14.41 4.29 14.09
N GLY A 176 -14.13 3.38 13.15
CA GLY A 176 -13.64 2.03 13.46
C GLY A 176 -12.29 1.99 14.19
N ALA A 177 -11.49 3.06 14.13
CA ALA A 177 -10.26 3.16 14.91
C ALA A 177 -10.49 3.59 16.37
N GLY A 178 -11.67 4.11 16.72
CA GLY A 178 -11.99 4.70 18.03
C GLY A 178 -11.29 6.02 18.29
#